data_AF-A0A2D7B3A0-F1
#
_entry.id   AF-A0A2D7B3A0-F1
#
_cell.length_a   1.000
_cell.length_b   1.000
_cell.length_c   1.000
_cell.angle_alpha   90.00
_cell.angle_beta   90.00
_cell.angle_gamma   90.00
#
_symmetry.space_group_name_H-M   'P 1'
#
loop_
_entity.id
_entity.type
_entity.pdbx_description
1 polymer ?
#
loop_
_entity_poly.entity_id
_entity_poly.type
_entity_poly.pdbx_seq_one_letter_code
_entity_poly.pdbx_strand_id
1 'polypeptide(L)'
;MGVKGNAILGLITLAAFIGCGLMAQAQESQVDYDGFLGLTAEVSEYRASRLVDLHTFNEMKTDQDTIILDTRSADAFEMGHIDGAIHLNFSDFTDDKLAKVIPSRDTRILIYCNNNFTDNVAPVPVKRIELALNVPTFINLYGYGYQDIYELEGAYSLSDPKIAWVAGDTPFQTSQR
;
A
#
# COMPACT_ATOMS: atom_id res chain seq x y z
N MET A 1 65.78 -5.05 37.44
CA MET A 1 64.69 -4.42 38.21
C MET A 1 64.46 -3.05 37.59
N GLY A 2 63.32 -2.63 37.05
CA GLY A 2 61.99 -3.20 37.00
C GLY A 2 61.05 -2.07 36.53
N VAL A 3 60.02 -2.44 35.77
CA VAL A 3 58.70 -1.80 35.80
C VAL A 3 58.63 -0.30 35.46
N LYS A 4 59.00 0.12 34.24
CA LYS A 4 58.53 1.43 33.71
C LYS A 4 58.02 1.41 32.26
N GLY A 5 58.21 0.32 31.50
CA GLY A 5 57.75 0.20 30.12
C GLY A 5 56.32 -0.34 29.92
N ASN A 6 55.70 -0.93 30.94
CA ASN A 6 54.44 -1.68 30.78
C ASN A 6 53.16 -0.90 31.09
N ALA A 7 53.24 0.33 31.63
CA ALA A 7 52.04 1.09 31.99
C ALA A 7 51.40 1.79 30.77
N ILE A 8 52.21 2.25 29.81
CA ILE A 8 51.72 2.99 28.64
C ILE A 8 51.08 2.05 27.60
N LEU A 9 51.59 0.81 27.47
CA LEU A 9 51.03 -0.18 26.54
C LEU A 9 49.67 -0.74 27.01
N GLY A 10 49.40 -0.75 28.32
CA GLY A 10 48.12 -1.22 28.89
C GLY A 10 46.97 -0.22 28.76
N LEU A 11 47.26 1.09 28.72
CA LEU A 11 46.26 2.14 28.55
C LEU A 11 45.79 2.28 27.08
N ILE A 12 46.68 2.04 26.11
CA ILE A 12 46.33 2.08 24.68
C ILE A 12 45.52 0.85 24.28
N THR A 13 45.78 -0.32 24.88
CA THR A 13 45.01 -1.55 24.61
C THR A 13 43.61 -1.54 25.21
N LEU A 14 43.38 -0.83 26.32
CA LEU A 14 42.04 -0.68 26.91
C LEU A 14 41.15 0.29 26.11
N ALA A 15 41.72 1.33 25.50
CA ALA A 15 40.98 2.28 24.66
C ALA A 15 40.49 1.68 23.34
N ALA A 16 41.24 0.73 22.76
CA ALA A 16 40.86 0.07 21.51
C ALA A 16 39.69 -0.92 21.65
N PHE A 17 39.50 -1.51 22.84
CA PHE A 17 38.38 -2.42 23.09
C PHE A 17 37.06 -1.68 23.36
N ILE A 18 37.10 -0.47 23.92
CA ILE A 18 35.89 0.33 24.17
C ILE A 18 35.38 0.95 22.84
N GLY A 19 36.28 1.36 21.95
CA GLY A 19 35.90 1.97 20.66
C GLY A 19 35.26 1.00 19.66
N CYS A 20 35.61 -0.29 19.72
CA CYS A 20 35.09 -1.30 18.78
C CYS A 20 33.76 -1.93 19.25
N GLY A 21 33.44 -1.84 20.54
CA GLY A 21 32.20 -2.41 21.11
C GLY A 21 30.95 -1.55 20.95
N LEU A 22 31.09 -0.25 20.64
CA LEU A 22 29.97 0.69 20.49
C LEU A 22 29.43 0.83 19.06
N MET A 23 30.11 0.25 18.06
CA MET A 23 29.69 0.33 16.65
C MET A 23 28.91 -0.90 16.18
N ALA A 24 28.65 -1.86 17.07
CA ALA A 24 28.05 -3.14 16.74
C ALA A 24 26.75 -3.37 17.52
N GLN A 25 25.82 -2.39 17.49
CA GLN A 25 24.45 -2.62 17.94
C GLN A 25 23.47 -1.56 17.41
N ALA A 26 23.38 -1.47 16.08
CA ALA A 26 22.20 -0.95 15.40
C ALA A 26 21.91 -1.88 14.22
N GLN A 27 21.53 -3.13 14.54
CA GLN A 27 20.73 -3.88 13.58
C GLN A 27 19.34 -3.23 13.65
N GLU A 28 19.20 -2.18 12.85
CA GLU A 28 18.00 -1.39 12.57
C GLU A 28 16.80 -2.33 12.45
N SER A 29 15.73 -2.03 13.19
CA SER A 29 14.47 -2.76 13.10
C SER A 29 14.03 -2.86 11.63
N GLN A 30 13.60 -4.05 11.19
CA GLN A 30 13.01 -4.21 9.84
C GLN A 30 11.60 -3.61 9.75
N VAL A 31 11.09 -3.07 10.85
CA VAL A 31 9.81 -2.37 10.96
C VAL A 31 10.09 -0.95 11.44
N ASP A 32 9.70 0.03 10.64
CA ASP A 32 9.90 1.45 10.92
C ASP A 32 8.55 2.16 11.02
N TYR A 33 8.07 2.32 12.26
CA TYR A 33 6.79 2.99 12.52
C TYR A 33 6.89 4.51 12.32
N ASP A 34 8.00 5.12 12.74
CA ASP A 34 8.19 6.57 12.61
C ASP A 34 8.37 6.97 11.15
N GLY A 35 9.07 6.15 10.36
CA GLY A 35 9.14 6.29 8.90
C GLY A 35 7.77 6.18 8.23
N PHE A 36 6.93 5.23 8.66
CA PHE A 36 5.56 5.12 8.16
C PHE A 36 4.71 6.37 8.50
N LEU A 37 4.84 6.91 9.72
CA LEU A 37 4.18 8.16 10.11
C LEU A 37 4.66 9.34 9.25
N GLY A 38 5.97 9.44 9.00
CA GLY A 38 6.56 10.46 8.14
C GLY A 38 6.01 10.40 6.71
N LEU A 39 6.03 9.21 6.09
CA LEU A 39 5.48 8.98 4.76
C LEU A 39 3.98 9.32 4.68
N THR A 40 3.21 8.91 5.70
CA THR A 40 1.77 9.20 5.77
C THR A 40 1.50 10.70 5.86
N ALA A 41 2.31 11.43 6.63
CA ALA A 41 2.19 12.88 6.75
C ALA A 41 2.54 13.58 5.43
N GLU A 42 3.62 13.16 4.76
CA GLU A 42 4.06 13.70 3.46
C GLU A 42 2.98 13.56 2.39
N VAL A 43 2.38 12.37 2.26
CA VAL A 43 1.44 12.06 1.17
C VAL A 43 0.03 12.60 1.42
N SER A 44 -0.29 13.11 2.61
CA SER A 44 -1.66 13.48 3.00
C SER A 44 -2.31 14.51 2.07
N GLU A 45 -1.65 15.65 1.84
CA GLU A 45 -2.16 16.71 0.94
C GLU A 45 -2.20 16.24 -0.51
N TYR A 46 -1.17 15.49 -0.92
CA TYR A 46 -1.08 14.92 -2.26
C TYR A 46 -2.28 14.00 -2.55
N ARG A 47 -2.55 13.04 -1.66
CA ARG A 47 -3.71 12.15 -1.78
C ARG A 47 -5.03 12.92 -1.83
N ALA A 48 -5.20 13.93 -0.98
CA ALA A 48 -6.43 14.72 -0.93
C ALA A 48 -6.75 15.41 -2.28
N SER A 49 -5.74 15.81 -3.03
CA SER A 49 -5.89 16.38 -4.38
C SER A 49 -6.16 15.36 -5.50
N ARG A 50 -6.18 14.06 -5.18
CA ARG A 50 -6.30 12.96 -6.13
C ARG A 50 -7.50 12.04 -5.88
N LEU A 51 -8.44 12.52 -5.10
CA LEU A 51 -9.78 11.95 -5.02
C LEU A 51 -10.55 12.38 -6.27
N VAL A 52 -11.08 11.41 -7.01
CA VAL A 52 -11.83 11.66 -8.26
C VAL A 52 -13.21 11.03 -8.19
N ASP A 53 -14.22 11.74 -8.68
CA ASP A 53 -15.58 11.19 -8.74
C ASP A 53 -15.69 10.06 -9.77
N LEU A 54 -16.81 9.33 -9.75
CA LEU A 54 -17.06 8.22 -10.67
C LEU A 54 -17.06 8.64 -12.16
N HIS A 55 -17.40 9.88 -12.48
CA HIS A 55 -17.37 10.33 -13.87
C HIS A 55 -15.94 10.47 -14.35
N THR A 56 -15.10 11.23 -13.63
CA THR A 56 -13.68 11.41 -13.93
C THR A 56 -12.92 10.08 -13.87
N PHE A 57 -13.22 9.22 -12.90
CA PHE A 57 -12.64 7.87 -12.81
C PHE A 57 -12.90 7.06 -14.09
N ASN A 58 -14.13 7.09 -14.59
CA ASN A 58 -14.51 6.39 -15.82
C ASN A 58 -13.93 7.02 -17.08
N GLU A 59 -13.65 8.32 -17.11
CA GLU A 59 -12.92 8.94 -18.21
C GLU A 59 -11.46 8.48 -18.20
N MET A 60 -10.80 8.57 -17.05
CA MET A 60 -9.38 8.19 -16.88
C MET A 60 -9.11 6.72 -17.24
N LYS A 61 -10.02 5.80 -16.89
CA LYS A 61 -9.82 4.36 -17.17
C LYS A 61 -9.84 4.01 -18.66
N THR A 62 -10.24 4.94 -19.54
CA THR A 62 -10.21 4.74 -21.00
C THR A 62 -8.87 5.11 -21.64
N ASP A 63 -7.99 5.80 -20.89
CA ASP A 63 -6.65 6.13 -21.35
C ASP A 63 -5.76 4.87 -21.42
N GLN A 64 -4.93 4.77 -22.47
CA GLN A 64 -4.10 3.57 -22.72
C GLN A 64 -3.04 3.31 -21.64
N ASP A 65 -2.57 4.35 -20.94
CA ASP A 65 -1.54 4.26 -19.90
C ASP A 65 -2.12 4.25 -18.48
N THR A 66 -3.41 3.87 -18.35
CA THR A 66 -4.12 3.77 -17.08
C THR A 66 -4.46 2.32 -16.75
N ILE A 67 -4.24 1.92 -15.50
CA ILE A 67 -4.76 0.68 -14.94
C ILE A 67 -5.76 0.96 -13.82
N ILE A 68 -6.67 0.02 -13.59
CA ILE A 68 -7.46 -0.03 -12.36
C ILE A 68 -6.88 -1.15 -11.50
N LEU A 69 -6.45 -0.83 -10.28
CA LEU A 69 -5.85 -1.79 -9.36
C LEU A 69 -6.81 -2.11 -8.22
N ASP A 70 -7.28 -3.35 -8.18
CA ASP A 70 -8.02 -3.89 -7.03
C ASP A 70 -7.06 -4.60 -6.08
N THR A 71 -7.00 -4.11 -4.84
CA THR A 71 -6.11 -4.61 -3.79
C THR A 71 -6.81 -5.41 -2.69
N ARG A 72 -8.11 -5.69 -2.86
CA ARG A 72 -8.89 -6.55 -1.97
C ARG A 72 -8.37 -8.00 -2.03
N SER A 73 -8.95 -8.90 -1.25
CA SER A 73 -8.61 -10.33 -1.31
C SER A 73 -8.92 -10.93 -2.69
N ALA A 74 -8.18 -11.98 -3.09
CA ALA A 74 -8.44 -12.71 -4.33
C ALA A 74 -9.90 -13.19 -4.42
N ASP A 75 -10.42 -13.81 -3.36
CA ASP A 75 -11.83 -14.23 -3.29
C ASP A 75 -12.82 -13.07 -3.53
N ALA A 76 -12.49 -11.85 -3.07
CA ALA A 76 -13.36 -10.69 -3.25
C ALA A 76 -13.34 -10.21 -4.70
N PHE A 77 -12.16 -10.17 -5.32
CA PHE A 77 -12.00 -9.87 -6.74
C PHE A 77 -12.70 -10.92 -7.61
N GLU A 78 -12.51 -12.21 -7.33
CA GLU A 78 -13.13 -13.32 -8.05
C GLU A 78 -14.65 -13.35 -7.93
N MET A 79 -15.24 -12.91 -6.81
CA MET A 79 -16.69 -12.75 -6.65
C MET A 79 -17.25 -11.54 -7.41
N GLY A 80 -16.42 -10.52 -7.64
CA GLY A 80 -16.77 -9.40 -8.50
C GLY A 80 -15.89 -8.17 -8.28
N HIS A 81 -15.73 -7.41 -9.36
CA HIS A 81 -14.84 -6.24 -9.43
C HIS A 81 -15.33 -5.25 -10.49
N ILE A 82 -14.77 -4.04 -10.50
CA ILE A 82 -14.96 -3.08 -11.60
C ILE A 82 -14.33 -3.64 -12.88
N ASP A 83 -15.06 -3.59 -13.99
CA ASP A 83 -14.59 -4.05 -15.30
C ASP A 83 -13.24 -3.44 -15.69
N GLY A 84 -12.34 -4.29 -16.19
CA GLY A 84 -10.96 -3.92 -16.53
C GLY A 84 -9.98 -3.83 -15.36
N ALA A 85 -10.42 -4.09 -14.11
CA ALA A 85 -9.51 -4.11 -12.97
C ALA A 85 -8.50 -5.27 -13.02
N ILE A 86 -7.26 -4.99 -12.65
CA ILE A 86 -6.20 -5.96 -12.41
C ILE A 86 -6.11 -6.18 -10.91
N HIS A 87 -5.88 -7.43 -10.50
CA HIS A 87 -5.79 -7.81 -9.09
C HIS A 87 -4.35 -7.96 -8.61
N LEU A 88 -4.03 -7.32 -7.49
CA LEU A 88 -2.88 -7.65 -6.64
C LEU A 88 -3.25 -7.34 -5.19
N ASN A 89 -3.35 -8.36 -4.34
CA ASN A 89 -3.68 -8.17 -2.93
C ASN A 89 -2.70 -7.20 -2.25
N PHE A 90 -3.21 -6.27 -1.45
CA PHE A 90 -2.42 -5.32 -0.68
C PHE A 90 -1.29 -5.97 0.13
N SER A 91 -1.55 -7.12 0.79
CA SER A 91 -0.54 -7.80 1.60
C SER A 91 0.59 -8.44 0.79
N ASP A 92 0.42 -8.52 -0.53
CA ASP A 92 1.40 -9.10 -1.44
C ASP A 92 2.33 -8.05 -2.08
N PHE A 93 2.22 -6.77 -1.71
CA PHE A 93 3.05 -5.72 -2.30
C PHE A 93 4.55 -5.96 -2.02
N THR A 94 5.30 -6.08 -3.11
CA THR A 94 6.77 -6.06 -3.18
C THR A 94 7.16 -5.40 -4.50
N ASP A 95 8.39 -4.88 -4.63
CA ASP A 95 8.87 -4.32 -5.90
C ASP A 95 8.66 -5.28 -7.08
N ASP A 96 9.03 -6.56 -6.91
CA ASP A 96 8.90 -7.58 -7.95
C ASP A 96 7.44 -7.87 -8.35
N LYS A 97 6.51 -7.88 -7.39
CA LYS A 97 5.09 -8.18 -7.67
C LYS A 97 4.39 -6.97 -8.27
N LEU A 98 4.70 -5.76 -7.79
CA LEU A 98 4.19 -4.52 -8.35
C LEU A 98 4.68 -4.32 -9.80
N ALA A 99 5.96 -4.54 -10.08
CA ALA A 99 6.51 -4.41 -11.44
C ALA A 99 5.93 -5.43 -12.45
N LYS A 100 5.32 -6.53 -11.98
CA LYS A 100 4.61 -7.49 -12.85
C LYS A 100 3.23 -7.01 -13.27
N VAL A 101 2.59 -6.16 -12.46
CA VAL A 101 1.21 -5.70 -12.70
C VAL A 101 1.13 -4.24 -13.14
N ILE A 102 2.14 -3.42 -12.79
CA ILE A 102 2.24 -2.00 -13.15
C ILE A 102 3.40 -1.83 -14.15
N PRO A 103 3.11 -1.55 -15.43
CA PRO A 103 4.11 -1.53 -16.50
C PRO A 103 5.29 -0.58 -16.27
N SER A 104 5.04 0.58 -15.68
CA SER A 104 6.08 1.57 -15.37
C SER A 104 5.72 2.40 -14.13
N ARG A 105 6.68 3.20 -13.63
CA ARG A 105 6.42 4.15 -12.53
C ARG A 105 5.55 5.33 -12.96
N ASP A 106 5.43 5.56 -14.27
CA ASP A 106 4.62 6.62 -14.88
C ASP A 106 3.20 6.14 -15.22
N THR A 107 2.90 4.84 -15.07
CA THR A 107 1.55 4.31 -15.27
C THR A 107 0.57 4.99 -14.30
N ARG A 108 -0.56 5.47 -14.83
CA ARG A 108 -1.64 5.96 -13.99
C ARG A 108 -2.36 4.80 -13.31
N ILE A 109 -2.56 4.89 -12.01
CA ILE A 109 -3.18 3.83 -11.21
C ILE A 109 -4.46 4.37 -10.59
N LEU A 110 -5.59 3.81 -10.98
CA LEU A 110 -6.88 4.06 -10.34
C LEU A 110 -7.12 2.99 -9.28
N ILE A 111 -7.43 3.40 -8.04
CA ILE A 111 -7.75 2.48 -6.94
C ILE A 111 -9.17 2.68 -6.43
N TYR A 112 -9.74 1.59 -5.92
CA TYR A 112 -11.02 1.56 -5.23
C TYR A 112 -11.03 0.45 -4.18
N CYS A 113 -11.97 0.49 -3.23
CA CYS A 113 -12.11 -0.54 -2.21
C CYS A 113 -13.57 -0.77 -1.80
N ASN A 114 -13.79 -1.61 -0.78
CA ASN A 114 -15.11 -1.92 -0.23
C ASN A 114 -15.91 -0.67 0.17
N ASN A 115 -15.24 0.33 0.76
CA ASN A 115 -15.89 1.54 1.26
C ASN A 115 -16.38 2.47 0.14
N ASN A 116 -16.02 2.21 -1.12
CA ASN A 116 -16.61 2.88 -2.28
C ASN A 116 -17.97 2.30 -2.69
N PHE A 117 -18.53 1.36 -1.93
CA PHE A 117 -19.82 0.74 -2.21
C PHE A 117 -20.78 0.82 -1.01
N THR A 118 -22.06 1.11 -1.30
CA THR A 118 -23.09 1.27 -0.26
C THR A 118 -23.77 -0.05 0.13
N ASP A 119 -23.60 -1.10 -0.67
CA ASP A 119 -24.33 -2.36 -0.56
C ASP A 119 -24.04 -3.13 0.74
N ASN A 120 -22.82 -3.00 1.28
CA ASN A 120 -22.39 -3.63 2.54
C ASN A 120 -22.68 -5.15 2.61
N VAL A 121 -22.45 -5.84 1.50
CA VAL A 121 -22.53 -7.30 1.39
C VAL A 121 -21.25 -7.80 0.72
N ALA A 122 -21.04 -9.12 0.67
CA ALA A 122 -19.95 -9.66 -0.16
C ALA A 122 -20.02 -9.09 -1.60
N PRO A 123 -18.93 -9.01 -2.37
CA PRO A 123 -17.55 -9.03 -1.92
C PRO A 123 -17.07 -7.69 -1.34
N VAL A 124 -17.98 -6.76 -1.02
CA VAL A 124 -17.71 -5.39 -0.55
C VAL A 124 -18.25 -5.09 0.86
N PRO A 125 -18.05 -5.96 1.89
CA PRO A 125 -18.47 -5.61 3.25
C PRO A 125 -17.71 -4.36 3.71
N VAL A 126 -18.44 -3.39 4.26
CA VAL A 126 -17.87 -2.10 4.65
C VAL A 126 -16.80 -2.30 5.73
N LYS A 127 -15.66 -1.63 5.58
CA LYS A 127 -14.62 -1.59 6.63
C LYS A 127 -14.88 -0.38 7.54
N ARG A 128 -14.25 -0.38 8.73
CA ARG A 128 -14.20 0.83 9.56
C ARG A 128 -13.59 1.96 8.73
N ILE A 129 -14.15 3.16 8.82
CA ILE A 129 -13.80 4.27 7.92
C ILE A 129 -12.32 4.65 8.05
N GLU A 130 -11.75 4.57 9.25
CA GLU A 130 -10.33 4.81 9.54
C GLU A 130 -9.40 3.73 8.96
N LEU A 131 -9.97 2.59 8.56
CA LEU A 131 -9.28 1.41 8.03
C LEU A 131 -9.73 1.08 6.60
N ALA A 132 -10.31 2.06 5.89
CA ALA A 132 -10.66 1.90 4.49
C ALA A 132 -9.40 1.61 3.67
N LEU A 133 -9.43 0.53 2.89
CA LEU A 133 -8.23 -0.05 2.26
C LEU A 133 -7.52 0.89 1.29
N ASN A 134 -8.23 1.82 0.64
CA ASN A 134 -7.60 2.77 -0.28
C ASN A 134 -6.52 3.62 0.38
N VAL A 135 -6.70 4.02 1.66
CA VAL A 135 -5.74 4.87 2.37
C VAL A 135 -4.36 4.20 2.47
N PRO A 136 -4.22 3.00 3.07
CA PRO A 136 -2.93 2.31 3.11
C PRO A 136 -2.45 1.91 1.70
N THR A 137 -3.34 1.51 0.78
CA THR A 137 -2.95 1.19 -0.61
C THR A 137 -2.27 2.38 -1.29
N PHE A 138 -2.86 3.57 -1.20
CA PHE A 138 -2.30 4.80 -1.77
C PHE A 138 -0.92 5.10 -1.19
N ILE A 139 -0.80 5.10 0.15
CA ILE A 139 0.46 5.36 0.87
C ILE A 139 1.55 4.36 0.41
N ASN A 140 1.21 3.08 0.30
CA ASN A 140 2.17 2.06 -0.08
C ASN A 140 2.60 2.18 -1.54
N LEU A 141 1.67 2.36 -2.49
CA LEU A 141 2.02 2.60 -3.89
C LEU A 141 2.98 3.79 -4.03
N TYR A 142 2.68 4.89 -3.33
CA TYR A 142 3.53 6.08 -3.30
C TYR A 142 4.91 5.78 -2.72
N GLY A 143 4.97 5.10 -1.57
CA GLY A 143 6.22 4.71 -0.90
C GLY A 143 7.08 3.74 -1.73
N TYR A 144 6.46 2.86 -2.51
CA TYR A 144 7.17 2.03 -3.48
C TYR A 144 7.67 2.84 -4.69
N GLY A 145 7.19 4.06 -4.92
CA GLY A 145 7.62 4.94 -6.02
C GLY A 145 6.64 5.02 -7.19
N TYR A 146 5.42 4.49 -7.06
CA TYR A 146 4.35 4.70 -8.04
C TYR A 146 3.56 5.94 -7.64
N GLN A 147 3.71 7.03 -8.38
CA GLN A 147 3.20 8.32 -7.90
C GLN A 147 1.96 8.79 -8.66
N ASP A 148 1.67 8.31 -9.87
CA ASP A 148 0.46 8.70 -10.60
C ASP A 148 -0.81 7.96 -10.15
N ILE A 149 -1.15 8.04 -8.85
CA ILE A 149 -2.25 7.31 -8.23
C ILE A 149 -3.49 8.21 -8.10
N TYR A 150 -4.68 7.71 -8.41
CA TYR A 150 -5.95 8.36 -8.13
C TYR A 150 -6.91 7.39 -7.43
N GLU A 151 -7.71 7.92 -6.51
CA GLU A 151 -8.65 7.14 -5.70
C GLU A 151 -10.09 7.52 -6.04
N LEU A 152 -10.94 6.52 -6.23
CA LEU A 152 -12.38 6.75 -6.37
C LEU A 152 -12.94 7.40 -5.10
N GLU A 153 -13.54 8.59 -5.25
CA GLU A 153 -14.21 9.31 -4.18
C GLU A 153 -15.66 8.85 -4.03
N GLY A 154 -16.17 8.84 -2.79
CA GLY A 154 -17.58 8.57 -2.51
C GLY A 154 -17.92 7.09 -2.46
N ALA A 155 -19.22 6.82 -2.37
CA ALA A 155 -19.77 5.46 -2.29
C ALA A 155 -20.97 5.31 -3.24
N TYR A 156 -20.98 4.22 -3.99
CA TYR A 156 -21.93 3.97 -5.07
C TYR A 156 -22.62 2.61 -4.91
N SER A 157 -23.77 2.43 -5.55
CA SER A 157 -24.42 1.11 -5.60
C SER A 157 -23.68 0.21 -6.59
N LEU A 158 -23.47 -1.07 -6.26
CA LEU A 158 -23.01 -2.07 -7.23
C LEU A 158 -23.96 -2.19 -8.43
N SER A 159 -25.24 -1.86 -8.24
CA SER A 159 -26.25 -1.85 -9.31
C SER A 159 -26.19 -0.61 -10.21
N ASP A 160 -25.36 0.39 -9.91
CA ASP A 160 -25.18 1.55 -10.77
C ASP A 160 -24.45 1.10 -12.05
N PRO A 161 -25.07 1.20 -13.25
CA PRO A 161 -24.43 0.77 -14.48
C PRO A 161 -23.12 1.53 -14.78
N LYS A 162 -22.92 2.73 -14.22
CA LYS A 162 -21.67 3.48 -14.37
C LYS A 162 -20.49 2.90 -13.61
N ILE A 163 -20.74 2.06 -12.60
CA ILE A 163 -19.65 1.33 -11.92
C ILE A 163 -19.04 0.29 -12.85
N ALA A 164 -19.80 -0.19 -13.84
CA ALA A 164 -19.41 -1.30 -14.71
C ALA A 164 -18.94 -2.51 -13.88
N TRP A 165 -19.75 -2.90 -12.90
CA TRP A 165 -19.43 -4.05 -12.05
C TRP A 165 -19.54 -5.37 -12.84
N VAL A 166 -18.51 -6.19 -12.77
CA VAL A 166 -18.50 -7.56 -13.28
C VAL A 166 -18.70 -8.50 -12.11
N ALA A 167 -19.82 -9.23 -12.12
CA ALA A 167 -20.04 -10.31 -11.18
C ALA A 167 -19.20 -11.52 -11.58
N GLY A 168 -18.58 -12.17 -10.60
CA GLY A 168 -17.88 -13.42 -10.81
C GLY A 168 -18.80 -14.63 -10.88
N ASP A 169 -18.21 -15.76 -11.28
CA ASP A 169 -18.92 -17.04 -11.37
C ASP A 169 -19.23 -17.66 -9.99
N THR A 170 -18.53 -17.20 -8.94
CA THR A 170 -18.73 -17.67 -7.57
C THR A 170 -19.97 -17.01 -6.97
N PRO A 171 -21.05 -17.77 -6.68
CA PRO A 171 -22.26 -17.20 -6.10
C PRO A 171 -21.95 -16.59 -4.74
N PHE A 172 -22.69 -15.53 -4.38
CA PHE A 172 -22.74 -15.01 -3.01
C PHE A 172 -23.01 -16.16 -2.04
N GLN A 173 -21.97 -16.62 -1.33
CA GLN A 173 -22.18 -17.41 -0.14
C GLN A 173 -22.68 -16.45 0.92
N THR A 174 -24.00 -16.39 1.09
CA THR A 174 -24.62 -15.84 2.29
C THR A 174 -24.23 -16.75 3.45
N SER A 175 -23.01 -16.60 3.97
CA SER A 175 -22.64 -17.25 5.21
C SER A 175 -23.46 -16.58 6.32
N GLN A 176 -24.57 -17.21 6.68
CA GLN A 176 -25.21 -16.96 7.95
C GLN A 176 -24.17 -17.12 9.04
N ARG A 177 -23.86 -16.03 9.75
CA ARG A 177 -23.27 -16.06 11.08
C ARG A 177 -23.93 -14.98 11.91
#